data_AF-U3LQ49-F1
#
_entry.id   AF-U3LQ49-F1
#
_cell.length_a   1.000
_cell.length_b   1.000
_cell.length_c   1.000
_cell.angle_alpha   90.00
_cell.angle_beta   90.00
_cell.angle_gamma   90.00
#
_symmetry.space_group_name_H-M   'P 1'
#
loop_
_entity.id
_entity.type
_entity.pdbx_description
1 polymer ?
#
loop_
_entity_poly.entity_id
_entity_poly.type
_entity_poly.pdbx_seq_one_letter_code
_entity_poly.pdbx_strand_id
1 'polypeptide(L)'
;MFIHPRQPVAFFNARFTGIATEEGGDNYLVFEYQGQEVRQPTFPGSGNAELSARAVGKIGVVVRVDWQTEERDFPTYRFDAYLDQSLRRAFELDVFEHAPPIGSPGYNAERIGWRNSLCPDGFLAPAGIIPGTDGRFIQDETEALTIDVPPEFVSLCDEYKSTPMQVLRGFIADAASLSNYIAEPRADGYSSNGSDERMLAYDYIERAYGMRREFDGS
;
A
#
# COMPACT_ATOMS: atom_id res chain seq x y z
N MET A 1 0.51 0.90 0.05
CA MET A 1 1.04 0.96 1.42
C MET A 1 0.78 -0.39 2.06
N PHE A 2 1.81 -1.17 2.37
CA PHE A 2 1.65 -2.50 2.97
C PHE A 2 1.40 -2.36 4.48
N ILE A 3 0.17 -2.60 4.91
CA ILE A 3 -0.21 -2.70 6.34
C ILE A 3 0.05 -4.13 6.82
N HIS A 4 1.18 -4.39 7.46
CA HIS A 4 1.43 -5.71 8.04
C HIS A 4 0.35 -6.01 9.10
N PRO A 5 -0.31 -7.18 9.11
CA PRO A 5 -1.29 -7.56 10.14
C PRO A 5 -0.70 -7.64 11.55
N ARG A 6 0.64 -7.62 11.68
CA ARG A 6 1.36 -7.53 12.96
C ARG A 6 1.78 -6.09 13.33
N GLN A 7 1.38 -5.06 12.58
CA GLN A 7 1.57 -3.69 13.06
C GLN A 7 0.81 -3.52 14.38
N PRO A 8 1.48 -3.17 15.50
CA PRO A 8 0.88 -3.31 16.82
C PRO A 8 -0.32 -2.40 17.14
N VAL A 9 -0.73 -1.47 16.27
CA VAL A 9 -1.80 -0.51 16.60
C VAL A 9 -2.54 -0.02 15.34
N ALA A 10 -3.21 -0.93 14.61
CA ALA A 10 -4.16 -0.54 13.57
C ALA A 10 -5.59 -0.63 14.10
N PHE A 11 -6.33 0.48 14.09
CA PHE A 11 -7.75 0.51 14.46
C PHE A 11 -8.59 0.32 13.19
N PHE A 12 -8.84 -0.93 12.82
CA PHE A 12 -9.70 -1.27 11.69
C PHE A 12 -11.16 -0.96 11.99
N ASN A 13 -11.94 -0.67 10.94
CA ASN A 13 -13.37 -0.33 11.06
C ASN A 13 -13.65 0.90 11.95
N ALA A 14 -12.65 1.78 12.12
CA ALA A 14 -12.82 3.02 12.86
C ALA A 14 -13.68 4.00 12.06
N ARG A 15 -14.58 4.71 12.73
CA ARG A 15 -15.34 5.81 12.12
C ARG A 15 -14.68 7.14 12.46
N PHE A 16 -14.23 7.86 11.45
CA PHE A 16 -13.57 9.13 11.66
C PHE A 16 -14.58 10.21 12.08
N THR A 17 -14.31 10.94 13.17
CA THR A 17 -15.20 11.99 13.69
C THR A 17 -14.62 13.38 13.47
N GLY A 18 -13.29 13.53 13.43
CA GLY A 18 -12.66 14.80 13.08
C GLY A 18 -11.24 14.95 13.61
N ILE A 19 -10.75 16.19 13.61
CA ILE A 19 -9.47 16.59 14.20
C ILE A 19 -9.76 17.55 15.34
N ALA A 20 -9.19 17.26 16.51
CA ALA A 20 -9.21 18.16 17.66
C ALA A 20 -7.83 18.82 17.81
N THR A 21 -7.83 20.13 18.09
CA THR A 21 -6.61 20.90 18.38
C THR A 21 -6.64 21.33 19.84
N GLU A 22 -5.60 21.00 20.60
CA GLU A 22 -5.48 21.39 22.02
C GLU A 22 -4.85 22.78 22.17
N GLU A 23 -4.94 23.37 23.37
CA GLU A 23 -4.47 24.74 23.66
C GLU A 23 -2.95 24.96 23.45
N GLY A 24 -2.18 23.89 23.17
CA GLY A 24 -0.77 23.94 22.77
C GLY A 24 -0.49 23.88 21.26
N GLY A 25 -1.53 23.75 20.43
CA GLY A 25 -1.40 23.60 18.97
C GLY A 25 -1.23 22.16 18.47
N ASP A 26 -1.22 21.19 19.38
CA ASP A 26 -1.15 19.77 19.04
C ASP A 26 -2.48 19.28 18.45
N ASN A 27 -2.40 18.51 17.37
CA ASN A 27 -3.54 17.96 16.67
C ASN A 27 -3.73 16.48 17.00
N TYR A 28 -4.99 16.08 17.19
CA TYR A 28 -5.40 14.71 17.46
C TYR A 28 -6.44 14.24 16.45
N LEU A 29 -6.25 13.04 15.89
CA LEU A 29 -7.33 12.33 15.22
C LEU A 29 -8.32 11.87 16.27
N VAL A 30 -9.59 12.20 16.04
CA VAL A 30 -10.72 11.71 16.84
C VAL A 30 -11.50 10.73 15.97
N PHE A 31 -11.78 9.56 16.53
CA PHE A 31 -12.54 8.53 15.84
C PHE A 31 -13.29 7.64 16.83
N GLU A 32 -14.39 7.07 16.38
CA GLU A 32 -15.10 6.02 17.11
C GLU A 32 -14.49 4.66 16.76
N TYR A 33 -14.17 3.87 17.78
CA TYR A 33 -13.69 2.50 17.64
C TYR A 33 -14.34 1.64 18.72
N GLN A 34 -14.98 0.54 18.30
CA GLN A 34 -15.69 -0.38 19.20
C GLN A 34 -16.70 0.30 20.15
N GLY A 35 -17.36 1.36 19.67
CA GLY A 35 -18.36 2.14 20.43
C GLY A 35 -17.76 3.13 21.44
N GLN A 36 -16.45 3.34 21.42
CA GLN A 36 -15.76 4.33 22.25
C GLN A 36 -15.12 5.40 21.37
N GLU A 37 -15.12 6.64 21.84
CA GLU A 37 -14.31 7.69 21.25
C GLU A 37 -12.85 7.48 21.65
N VAL A 38 -11.97 7.45 20.65
CA VAL A 38 -10.53 7.30 20.79
C VAL A 38 -9.85 8.51 20.18
N ARG A 39 -8.77 8.96 20.83
CA ARG A 39 -7.95 10.09 20.38
C ARG A 39 -6.52 9.62 20.18
N GLN A 40 -5.90 9.97 19.06
CA GLN A 40 -4.51 9.63 18.75
C GLN A 40 -3.75 10.84 18.16
N PRO A 41 -2.46 11.02 18.50
CA PRO A 41 -1.66 12.13 17.96
C PRO A 41 -1.58 12.11 16.43
N THR A 42 -1.68 13.29 15.81
CA THR A 42 -1.62 13.44 14.34
C THR A 42 -0.83 14.66 13.91
N PHE A 43 -0.31 14.67 12.68
CA PHE A 43 0.54 15.75 12.16
C PHE A 43 -0.23 16.75 11.26
N PRO A 44 0.16 18.04 11.24
CA PRO A 44 -0.35 19.00 10.26
C PRO A 44 0.01 18.52 8.85
N GLY A 45 -0.98 18.15 8.04
CA GLY A 45 -0.81 17.51 6.73
C GLY A 45 -1.43 16.12 6.60
N SER A 46 -1.62 15.39 7.70
CA SER A 46 -2.45 14.15 7.74
C SER A 46 -3.93 14.48 7.54
N GLY A 47 -4.34 15.61 8.11
CA GLY A 47 -5.54 16.34 7.75
C GLY A 47 -5.12 17.55 6.95
N ASN A 48 -5.15 17.44 5.63
CA ASN A 48 -5.58 18.61 4.88
C ASN A 48 -7.00 18.87 5.40
N ALA A 49 -7.27 19.99 6.08
CA ALA A 49 -8.55 20.21 6.78
C ALA A 49 -9.77 19.95 5.87
N GLU A 50 -9.62 20.16 4.56
CA GLU A 50 -10.61 19.85 3.54
C GLU A 50 -10.73 18.34 3.20
N LEU A 51 -9.62 17.59 3.20
CA LEU A 51 -9.63 16.13 3.01
C LEU A 51 -10.16 15.41 4.26
N SER A 52 -9.86 15.92 5.46
CA SER A 52 -10.41 15.39 6.72
C SER A 52 -11.90 15.72 6.85
N ALA A 53 -12.37 16.90 6.44
CA ALA A 53 -13.82 17.20 6.41
C ALA A 53 -14.62 16.21 5.54
N ARG A 54 -14.10 15.85 4.35
CA ARG A 54 -14.71 14.84 3.46
C ARG A 54 -14.65 13.41 4.01
N ALA A 55 -13.84 13.18 5.03
CA ALA A 55 -13.68 11.87 5.67
C ALA A 55 -14.57 11.73 6.92
N VAL A 56 -15.11 12.82 7.47
CA VAL A 56 -15.97 12.76 8.67
C VAL A 56 -17.16 11.84 8.42
N GLY A 57 -17.41 10.94 9.36
CA GLY A 57 -18.46 9.93 9.31
C GLY A 57 -18.10 8.68 8.53
N LYS A 58 -17.01 8.68 7.75
CA LYS A 58 -16.55 7.52 7.00
C LYS A 58 -15.89 6.49 7.91
N ILE A 59 -15.95 5.25 7.46
CA ILE A 59 -15.31 4.10 8.07
C ILE A 59 -14.00 3.83 7.32
N GLY A 60 -12.97 3.46 8.07
CA GLY A 60 -11.63 3.22 7.55
C GLY A 60 -10.75 2.53 8.57
N VAL A 61 -9.44 2.69 8.37
CA VAL A 61 -8.42 2.24 9.30
C VAL A 61 -7.61 3.42 9.81
N VAL A 62 -7.33 3.42 11.11
CA VAL A 62 -6.32 4.32 11.69
C VAL A 62 -5.03 3.53 11.85
N VAL A 63 -3.96 3.97 11.20
CA VAL A 63 -2.65 3.32 11.22
C VAL A 63 -1.59 4.23 11.81
N ARG A 64 -0.64 3.62 12.52
CA ARG A 64 0.58 4.30 12.95
C ARG A 64 1.44 4.62 11.72
N VAL A 65 1.96 5.83 11.67
CA VAL A 65 2.91 6.30 10.66
C VAL A 65 4.27 6.44 11.34
N ASP A 66 5.20 5.58 10.93
CA ASP A 66 6.60 5.69 11.34
C ASP A 66 7.31 6.67 10.39
N TRP A 67 7.77 7.79 10.94
CA TRP A 67 8.57 8.77 10.22
C TRP A 67 10.05 8.41 10.35
N GLN A 68 10.78 8.48 9.24
CA GLN A 68 12.23 8.21 9.22
C GLN A 68 13.09 9.33 9.84
N THR A 69 12.48 10.38 10.39
CA THR A 69 13.21 11.49 11.05
C THR A 69 13.34 11.24 12.53
N GLU A 70 14.58 11.15 13.02
CA GLU A 70 15.01 10.85 14.40
C GLU A 70 14.53 11.84 15.49
N GLU A 71 13.78 12.89 15.14
CA GLU A 71 13.48 14.01 16.03
C GLU A 71 12.15 13.90 16.82
N ARG A 72 11.44 12.76 16.81
CA ARG A 72 10.14 12.66 17.50
C ARG A 72 10.04 11.51 18.48
N ASP A 73 9.73 11.88 19.73
CA ASP A 73 9.58 10.97 20.87
C ASP A 73 8.27 10.16 20.87
N PHE A 74 7.31 10.45 19.97
CA PHE A 74 5.98 9.83 20.00
C PHE A 74 5.45 9.38 18.62
N PRO A 75 4.73 8.24 18.55
CA PRO A 75 4.13 7.76 17.30
C PRO A 75 2.98 8.66 16.84
N THR A 76 2.91 8.92 15.53
CA THR A 76 1.78 9.63 14.91
C THR A 76 0.88 8.69 14.16
N TYR A 77 -0.38 9.07 13.97
CA TYR A 77 -1.38 8.25 13.30
C TYR A 77 -1.97 8.97 12.09
N ARG A 78 -2.52 8.18 11.14
CA ARG A 78 -3.30 8.66 10.00
C ARG A 78 -4.57 7.84 9.86
N PHE A 79 -5.65 8.47 9.41
CA PHE A 79 -6.87 7.79 9.01
C PHE A 79 -6.92 7.61 7.49
N ASP A 80 -7.14 6.37 7.05
CA ASP A 80 -7.39 6.01 5.66
C ASP A 80 -8.81 5.48 5.52
N ALA A 81 -9.69 6.27 4.90
CA ALA A 81 -11.07 5.86 4.63
C ALA A 81 -11.09 4.66 3.67
N TYR A 82 -11.93 3.67 3.95
CA TYR A 82 -12.20 2.62 2.97
C TYR A 82 -12.89 3.21 1.76
N LEU A 83 -12.49 2.79 0.55
CA LEU A 83 -13.18 3.24 -0.64
C LEU A 83 -14.62 2.67 -0.69
N ASP A 84 -14.76 1.39 -0.36
CA ASP A 84 -16.03 0.73 -0.09
C ASP A 84 -16.41 0.93 1.39
N GLN A 85 -17.44 1.75 1.66
CA GLN A 85 -17.88 2.04 3.02
C GLN A 85 -18.64 0.89 3.71
N SER A 86 -18.98 -0.17 2.98
CA SER A 86 -19.51 -1.41 3.55
C SER A 86 -18.40 -2.39 3.96
N LEU A 87 -17.16 -2.15 3.51
CA LEU A 87 -16.00 -3.00 3.80
C LEU A 87 -15.72 -3.05 5.31
N ARG A 88 -15.56 -4.25 5.84
CA ARG A 88 -15.16 -4.50 7.22
C ARG A 88 -14.06 -5.53 7.29
N ARG A 89 -13.17 -5.33 8.25
CA ARG A 89 -12.21 -6.34 8.67
C ARG A 89 -12.93 -7.52 9.31
N ALA A 90 -12.62 -8.74 8.85
CA ALA A 90 -13.13 -10.00 9.37
C ALA A 90 -11.97 -10.81 9.96
N PHE A 91 -11.58 -10.49 11.20
CA PHE A 91 -10.42 -11.08 11.88
C PHE A 91 -10.52 -12.60 12.02
N GLU A 92 -11.73 -13.12 12.17
CA GLU A 92 -12.02 -14.55 12.29
C GLU A 92 -11.69 -15.36 11.03
N LEU A 93 -11.53 -14.71 9.88
CA LEU A 93 -11.17 -15.37 8.61
C LEU A 93 -9.67 -15.37 8.36
N ASP A 94 -8.85 -14.76 9.23
CA ASP A 94 -7.42 -14.64 8.98
C ASP A 94 -6.71 -15.99 8.88
N VAL A 95 -5.87 -16.12 7.87
CA VAL A 95 -5.00 -17.26 7.65
C VAL A 95 -3.56 -16.79 7.77
N PHE A 96 -2.95 -17.09 8.92
CA PHE A 96 -1.54 -16.84 9.19
C PHE A 96 -0.72 -18.09 8.86
N GLU A 97 -0.68 -18.46 7.58
CA GLU A 97 0.20 -19.53 7.13
C GLU A 97 1.60 -18.97 6.89
N HIS A 98 2.58 -19.52 7.61
CA HIS A 98 3.97 -19.34 7.24
C HIS A 98 4.28 -20.33 6.11
N ALA A 99 3.91 -19.99 4.88
CA ALA A 99 4.40 -20.75 3.74
C ALA A 99 5.87 -20.37 3.52
N PRO A 100 6.79 -21.34 3.35
CA PRO A 100 8.09 -21.02 2.77
C PRO A 100 7.84 -20.34 1.42
N PRO A 101 8.49 -19.21 1.12
CA PRO A 101 8.18 -18.45 -0.07
C PRO A 101 8.30 -19.35 -1.30
N ILE A 102 7.21 -19.50 -2.06
CA ILE A 102 7.29 -20.02 -3.42
C ILE A 102 7.88 -18.87 -4.24
N GLY A 103 9.20 -18.80 -4.31
CA GLY A 103 9.92 -17.73 -4.98
C GLY A 103 10.51 -16.67 -4.03
N SER A 104 10.29 -15.39 -4.34
CA SER A 104 11.03 -14.25 -3.78
C SER A 104 10.78 -14.13 -2.26
N PRO A 105 11.74 -13.63 -1.45
CA PRO A 105 11.60 -13.49 0.00
C PRO A 105 10.42 -12.64 0.51
N GLY A 106 9.65 -12.03 -0.40
CA GLY A 106 8.52 -11.15 -0.12
C GLY A 106 7.13 -11.75 -0.36
N TYR A 107 6.99 -13.05 -0.67
CA TYR A 107 5.66 -13.66 -0.82
C TYR A 107 4.88 -13.55 0.50
N ASN A 108 3.88 -12.68 0.53
CA ASN A 108 3.03 -12.50 1.70
C ASN A 108 1.97 -13.60 1.73
N ALA A 109 2.33 -14.76 2.29
CA ALA A 109 1.44 -15.90 2.45
C ALA A 109 0.27 -15.62 3.43
N GLU A 110 0.40 -14.59 4.27
CA GLU A 110 -0.65 -14.21 5.20
C GLU A 110 -1.85 -13.66 4.42
N ARG A 111 -3.00 -14.30 4.62
CA ARG A 111 -4.27 -13.88 4.02
C ARG A 111 -5.18 -13.32 5.09
N ILE A 112 -5.68 -12.13 4.81
CA ILE A 112 -6.38 -11.26 5.73
C ILE A 112 -7.85 -11.24 5.35
N GLY A 113 -8.69 -11.52 6.33
CA GLY A 113 -10.13 -11.59 6.19
C GLY A 113 -10.80 -10.22 6.04
N TRP A 114 -11.65 -10.12 5.04
CA TRP A 114 -12.50 -8.95 4.78
C TRP A 114 -13.92 -9.39 4.52
N ARG A 115 -14.87 -8.46 4.60
CA ARG A 115 -16.24 -8.63 4.11
C ARG A 115 -16.80 -7.31 3.67
N ASN A 116 -17.82 -7.34 2.83
CA ASN A 116 -18.57 -6.16 2.41
C ASN A 116 -20.02 -6.53 2.13
N SER A 117 -20.81 -5.59 1.63
CA SER A 117 -22.24 -5.84 1.33
C SER A 117 -22.46 -6.91 0.26
N LEU A 118 -21.51 -7.08 -0.67
CA LEU A 118 -21.59 -8.07 -1.75
C LEU A 118 -21.11 -9.46 -1.32
N CYS A 119 -20.19 -9.52 -0.38
CA CYS A 119 -19.63 -10.75 0.17
C CYS A 119 -19.77 -10.72 1.71
N PRO A 120 -20.98 -10.93 2.25
CA PRO A 120 -21.25 -10.84 3.67
C PRO A 120 -20.55 -11.95 4.49
N ASP A 121 -20.39 -13.13 3.89
CA ASP A 121 -19.66 -14.26 4.47
C ASP A 121 -18.14 -14.02 4.52
N GLY A 122 -17.66 -13.05 3.74
CA GLY A 122 -16.28 -12.61 3.70
C GLY A 122 -15.39 -13.31 2.68
N PHE A 123 -14.21 -12.73 2.49
CA PHE A 123 -13.21 -13.12 1.52
C PHE A 123 -11.80 -12.83 2.06
N LEU A 124 -10.79 -13.37 1.39
CA LEU A 124 -9.39 -13.23 1.77
C LEU A 124 -8.65 -12.30 0.81
N ALA A 125 -7.87 -11.37 1.36
CA ALA A 125 -6.93 -10.54 0.62
C ALA A 125 -5.51 -10.69 1.18
N PRO A 126 -4.45 -10.53 0.38
CA PRO A 126 -3.08 -10.57 0.88
C PRO A 126 -2.85 -9.52 1.98
N ALA A 127 -2.04 -9.87 2.97
CA ALA A 127 -1.68 -8.94 4.02
C ALA A 127 -1.05 -7.66 3.46
N GLY A 128 -1.46 -6.54 4.05
CA GLY A 128 -1.05 -5.21 3.59
C GLY A 128 -1.89 -4.59 2.49
N ILE A 129 -2.87 -5.30 1.94
CA ILE A 129 -3.86 -4.73 1.04
C ILE A 129 -5.13 -4.38 1.82
N ILE A 130 -5.62 -3.16 1.62
CA ILE A 130 -7.02 -2.81 1.88
C ILE A 130 -7.75 -3.01 0.55
N PRO A 131 -8.71 -3.94 0.46
CA PRO A 131 -9.49 -4.13 -0.76
C PRO A 131 -10.17 -2.84 -1.24
N GLY A 132 -10.24 -2.70 -2.55
CA GLY A 132 -10.86 -1.55 -3.21
C GLY A 132 -12.38 -1.69 -3.29
N THR A 133 -12.96 -1.14 -4.36
CA THR A 133 -14.42 -1.15 -4.55
C THR A 133 -14.91 -2.59 -4.74
N ASP A 134 -16.01 -2.96 -4.08
CA ASP A 134 -16.58 -4.32 -4.14
C ASP A 134 -15.65 -5.41 -3.60
N GLY A 135 -14.60 -5.04 -2.85
CA GLY A 135 -13.61 -5.98 -2.33
C GLY A 135 -12.55 -6.40 -3.35
N ARG A 136 -12.43 -5.68 -4.48
CA ARG A 136 -11.48 -5.99 -5.56
C ARG A 136 -10.04 -5.67 -5.20
N PHE A 137 -9.14 -6.48 -5.74
CA PHE A 137 -7.69 -6.27 -5.76
C PHE A 137 -7.08 -7.17 -6.85
N ILE A 138 -5.91 -6.80 -7.36
CA ILE A 138 -5.15 -7.64 -8.30
C ILE A 138 -4.28 -8.59 -7.49
N GLN A 139 -4.38 -9.89 -7.75
CA GLN A 139 -3.59 -10.91 -7.07
C GLN A 139 -2.11 -10.79 -7.42
N ASP A 140 -1.25 -11.28 -6.52
CA ASP A 140 0.16 -11.42 -6.81
C ASP A 140 0.38 -12.71 -7.61
N GLU A 141 0.55 -12.54 -8.92
CA GLU A 141 0.86 -13.60 -9.88
C GLU A 141 2.33 -13.52 -10.35
N THR A 142 3.18 -12.85 -9.57
CA THR A 142 4.56 -12.61 -9.97
C THR A 142 5.42 -13.86 -9.84
N GLU A 143 6.37 -14.00 -10.76
CA GLU A 143 7.41 -15.02 -10.69
C GLU A 143 8.69 -14.43 -10.11
N ALA A 144 9.36 -15.20 -9.27
CA ALA A 144 10.59 -14.75 -8.64
C ALA A 144 11.78 -14.88 -9.58
N LEU A 145 12.54 -13.79 -9.69
CA LEU A 145 13.80 -13.74 -10.43
C LEU A 145 14.92 -13.27 -9.52
N THR A 146 16.02 -14.03 -9.46
CA THR A 146 17.25 -13.64 -8.76
C THR A 146 18.30 -13.22 -9.77
N ILE A 147 18.86 -12.02 -9.59
CA ILE A 147 19.92 -11.47 -10.43
C ILE A 147 21.05 -10.91 -9.55
N ASP A 148 22.28 -11.11 -9.98
CA ASP A 148 23.43 -10.42 -9.38
C ASP A 148 23.48 -8.99 -9.90
N VAL A 149 23.68 -8.03 -9.00
CA VAL A 149 23.66 -6.61 -9.31
C VAL A 149 25.10 -6.04 -9.24
N PRO A 150 25.61 -5.41 -10.30
CA PRO A 150 26.97 -4.85 -10.30
C PRO A 150 27.06 -3.61 -9.39
N PRO A 151 28.22 -3.34 -8.77
CA PRO A 151 28.39 -2.21 -7.85
C PRO A 151 28.10 -0.86 -8.51
N GLU A 152 28.33 -0.71 -9.80
CA GLU A 152 28.02 0.50 -10.57
C GLU A 152 26.51 0.81 -10.55
N PHE A 153 25.66 -0.21 -10.63
CA PHE A 153 24.21 -0.01 -10.55
C PHE A 153 23.78 0.31 -9.12
N VAL A 154 24.41 -0.29 -8.11
CA VAL A 154 24.17 0.05 -6.71
C VAL A 154 24.51 1.53 -6.46
N SER A 155 25.69 1.98 -6.89
CA SER A 155 26.09 3.39 -6.78
C SER A 155 25.13 4.33 -7.51
N LEU A 156 24.67 3.96 -8.71
CA LEU A 156 23.66 4.74 -9.43
C LEU A 156 22.35 4.84 -8.64
N CYS A 157 21.88 3.76 -8.02
CA CYS A 157 20.65 3.79 -7.22
C CYS A 157 20.80 4.68 -5.97
N ASP A 158 21.98 4.65 -5.35
CA ASP A 158 22.31 5.48 -4.17
C ASP A 158 22.27 6.98 -4.49
N GLU A 159 22.66 7.41 -5.70
CA GLU A 159 22.55 8.81 -6.15
C GLU A 159 21.10 9.32 -6.06
N TYR A 160 20.12 8.43 -6.29
CA TYR A 160 18.68 8.71 -6.20
C TYR A 160 18.06 8.24 -4.88
N LYS A 161 18.87 7.97 -3.85
CA LYS A 161 18.43 7.53 -2.52
C LYS A 161 17.47 6.35 -2.57
N SER A 162 17.71 5.45 -3.52
CA SER A 162 16.85 4.30 -3.80
C SER A 162 17.66 3.02 -3.76
N THR A 163 17.02 1.91 -3.42
CA THR A 163 17.64 0.58 -3.51
C THR A 163 17.52 0.02 -4.93
N PRO A 164 18.42 -0.89 -5.36
CA PRO A 164 18.28 -1.58 -6.64
C PRO A 164 16.90 -2.22 -6.83
N MET A 165 16.35 -2.81 -5.77
CA MET A 165 15.02 -3.41 -5.78
C MET A 165 13.91 -2.39 -6.10
N GLN A 166 13.96 -1.19 -5.50
CA GLN A 166 12.97 -0.14 -5.78
C GLN A 166 13.07 0.37 -7.22
N VAL A 167 14.29 0.64 -7.69
CA VAL A 167 14.53 1.13 -9.06
C VAL A 167 14.06 0.10 -10.09
N LEU A 168 14.44 -1.16 -9.93
CA LEU A 168 14.06 -2.23 -10.86
C LEU A 168 12.54 -2.48 -10.84
N ARG A 169 11.89 -2.49 -9.68
CA ARG A 169 10.45 -2.65 -9.60
C ARG A 169 9.68 -1.51 -10.27
N GLY A 170 10.15 -0.26 -10.07
CA GLY A 170 9.60 0.90 -10.76
C GLY A 170 9.75 0.78 -12.28
N PHE A 171 10.95 0.47 -12.76
CA PHE A 171 11.20 0.29 -14.20
C PHE A 171 10.35 -0.84 -14.81
N ILE A 172 10.23 -2.00 -14.13
CA ILE A 172 9.37 -3.10 -14.57
C ILE A 172 7.92 -2.65 -14.66
N ALA A 173 7.41 -1.94 -13.64
CA ALA A 173 6.04 -1.42 -13.66
C ALA A 173 5.84 -0.43 -14.80
N ASP A 174 6.81 0.43 -15.08
CA ASP A 174 6.74 1.40 -16.15
C ASP A 174 6.77 0.73 -17.53
N ALA A 175 7.74 -0.17 -17.76
CA ALA A 175 7.88 -0.91 -19.01
C ALA A 175 6.67 -1.82 -19.31
N ALA A 176 6.06 -2.41 -18.28
CA ALA A 176 4.86 -3.24 -18.41
C ALA A 176 3.54 -2.44 -18.30
N SER A 177 3.61 -1.10 -18.21
CA SER A 177 2.45 -0.21 -18.06
C SER A 177 1.53 -0.54 -16.88
N LEU A 178 2.09 -1.06 -15.78
CA LEU A 178 1.35 -1.43 -14.59
C LEU A 178 1.03 -0.19 -13.75
N SER A 179 -0.24 -0.02 -13.40
CA SER A 179 -0.69 1.06 -12.52
C SER A 179 -1.40 0.47 -11.29
N ASN A 180 -1.16 1.07 -10.13
CA ASN A 180 -1.80 0.68 -8.88
C ASN A 180 -2.94 1.65 -8.55
N TYR A 181 -4.18 1.20 -8.71
CA TYR A 181 -5.35 2.04 -8.48
C TYR A 181 -5.93 1.80 -7.09
N ILE A 182 -6.37 2.86 -6.40
CA ILE A 182 -7.03 2.74 -5.09
C ILE A 182 -8.30 1.87 -5.19
N ALA A 183 -9.00 1.92 -6.33
CA ALA A 183 -10.22 1.14 -6.56
C ALA A 183 -9.97 -0.36 -6.78
N GLU A 184 -8.76 -0.72 -7.20
CA GLU A 184 -8.35 -2.09 -7.49
C GLU A 184 -6.84 -2.22 -7.22
N PRO A 185 -6.45 -2.25 -5.93
CA PRO A 185 -5.06 -2.21 -5.54
C PRO A 185 -4.34 -3.49 -5.93
N ARG A 186 -3.05 -3.39 -6.24
CA ARG A 186 -2.23 -4.55 -6.61
C ARG A 186 -1.53 -5.16 -5.39
N ALA A 187 -1.78 -6.44 -5.16
CA ALA A 187 -1.11 -7.22 -4.12
C ALA A 187 0.38 -7.43 -4.41
N ASP A 188 0.75 -7.49 -5.69
CA ASP A 188 2.14 -7.64 -6.13
C ASP A 188 3.02 -6.44 -5.77
N GLY A 189 2.45 -5.31 -5.36
CA GLY A 189 3.16 -4.09 -4.96
C GLY A 189 3.86 -3.35 -6.11
N TYR A 190 3.55 -3.65 -7.36
CA TYR A 190 4.03 -2.88 -8.51
C TYR A 190 3.17 -1.63 -8.73
N SER A 191 3.82 -0.54 -9.09
CA SER A 191 3.16 0.69 -9.51
C SER A 191 4.10 1.47 -10.40
N SER A 192 3.60 1.92 -11.55
CA SER A 192 4.30 2.86 -12.41
C SER A 192 4.64 4.15 -11.65
N ASN A 193 5.78 4.75 -11.99
CA ASN A 193 6.22 6.03 -11.46
C ASN A 193 5.48 7.22 -12.10
N GLY A 194 4.96 7.05 -13.30
CA GLY A 194 4.22 8.09 -14.01
C GLY A 194 4.01 7.78 -15.50
N SER A 195 3.22 8.63 -16.17
CA SER A 195 2.93 8.44 -17.61
C SER A 195 4.15 8.59 -18.48
N ASP A 196 5.02 9.54 -18.14
CA ASP A 196 6.19 9.86 -18.93
C ASP A 196 7.24 8.77 -18.74
N GLU A 197 7.37 8.24 -17.51
CA GLU A 197 8.23 7.11 -17.19
C GLU A 197 7.81 5.85 -17.94
N ARG A 198 6.50 5.55 -18.05
CA ARG A 198 6.00 4.45 -18.90
C ARG A 198 6.44 4.60 -20.35
N MET A 199 6.26 5.80 -20.91
CA MET A 199 6.63 6.09 -22.29
C MET A 199 8.14 5.89 -22.49
N LEU A 200 8.97 6.46 -21.63
CA LEU A 200 10.43 6.37 -21.73
C LEU A 200 10.97 4.96 -21.48
N ALA A 201 10.40 4.22 -20.54
CA ALA A 201 10.77 2.83 -20.28
C ALA A 201 10.42 1.94 -21.47
N TYR A 202 9.24 2.12 -22.06
CA TYR A 202 8.84 1.42 -23.28
C TYR A 202 9.78 1.76 -24.45
N ASP A 203 10.08 3.04 -24.67
CA ASP A 203 10.99 3.49 -25.73
C ASP A 203 12.40 2.90 -25.55
N TYR A 204 12.91 2.80 -24.32
CA TYR A 204 14.17 2.14 -24.04
C TYR A 204 14.13 0.65 -24.45
N ILE A 205 13.09 -0.08 -24.05
CA ILE A 205 12.94 -1.50 -24.37
C ILE A 205 12.83 -1.70 -25.89
N GLU A 206 12.03 -0.89 -26.57
CA GLU A 206 11.85 -0.95 -28.02
C GLU A 206 13.17 -0.66 -28.76
N ARG A 207 13.93 0.35 -28.33
CA ARG A 207 15.22 0.68 -28.95
C ARG A 207 16.30 -0.37 -28.70
N ALA A 208 16.35 -0.95 -27.49
CA ALA A 208 17.37 -1.91 -27.11
C ALA A 208 17.08 -3.33 -27.64
N TYR A 209 15.80 -3.71 -27.70
CA TYR A 209 15.37 -5.09 -27.94
C TYR A 209 14.32 -5.24 -29.04
N GLY A 210 13.72 -4.17 -29.56
CA GLY A 210 12.63 -4.21 -30.54
C GLY A 210 12.98 -4.98 -31.81
N MET A 211 14.22 -4.87 -32.29
CA MET A 211 14.71 -5.66 -33.43
C MET A 211 14.57 -7.17 -33.22
N ARG A 212 14.61 -7.66 -31.97
CA ARG A 212 14.46 -9.09 -31.64
C ARG A 212 13.03 -9.59 -31.80
N ARG A 213 12.02 -8.70 -31.80
CA ARG A 213 10.61 -9.07 -32.07
C ARG A 213 10.40 -9.49 -33.53
N GLU A 214 11.24 -8.98 -34.44
CA GLU A 214 11.17 -9.29 -35.87
C GLU A 214 11.92 -10.58 -36.23
N PHE A 215 12.66 -11.18 -35.29
CA PHE A 215 13.45 -12.41 -35.46
C PHE A 215 12.72 -13.69 -35.00
N ASP A 216 11.39 -13.71 -34.93
CA ASP A 216 10.60 -14.95 -34.81
C ASP A 216 10.63 -15.75 -36.14
N GLY A 217 11.84 -16.19 -36.50
CA GLY A 217 12.13 -16.89 -37.75
C GLY A 217 13.32 -17.84 -37.60
N SER A 218 13.20 -18.85 -36.73
CA SER A 218 13.75 -20.21 -36.90
C SER A 218 13.36 -21.12 -35.73
#